data_AF-A0A7K2M7C3-F1
#
_entry.id   AF-A0A7K2M7C3-F1
#
_cell.length_a   1.000
_cell.length_b   1.000
_cell.length_c   1.000
_cell.angle_alpha   90.00
_cell.angle_beta   90.00
_cell.angle_gamma   90.00
#
_symmetry.space_group_name_H-M   'P 1'
#
loop_
_entity.id
_entity.type
_entity.pdbx_description
1 polymer ?
#
loop_
_entity_poly.entity_id
_entity_poly.type
_entity_poly.pdbx_seq_one_letter_code
_entity_poly.pdbx_strand_id
1 'polypeptide(L)'
;RTVLAVPVAPPDWTARLAGEADELISLETPAGFFAVGQFYDDFTQLDDDDVVACLRRARAGGARPEVDREIALDIGAARLTGRLTVPADAPGVVVFAHGSGSGRHSPRNRFVAAGLGRAGLGTLLFDLLTEEEAGDRTKVFDIGLLAARLAAVTDR
;
A
#
# COMPACT_ATOMS: atom_id res chain seq x y z
N ARG A 1 -12.87 -5.65 7.44
CA ARG A 1 -13.33 -5.52 6.05
C ARG A 1 -12.16 -5.10 5.18
N THR A 2 -11.48 -6.05 4.57
CA THR A 2 -10.41 -5.90 3.59
C THR A 2 -10.97 -6.09 2.19
N VAL A 3 -10.58 -5.22 1.25
CA VAL A 3 -11.00 -5.31 -0.15
C VAL A 3 -9.76 -5.45 -1.02
N LEU A 4 -9.65 -6.53 -1.79
CA LEU A 4 -8.65 -6.67 -2.83
C LEU A 4 -9.26 -6.21 -4.16
N ALA A 5 -8.86 -5.02 -4.61
CA ALA A 5 -9.29 -4.46 -5.88
C ALA A 5 -8.14 -4.46 -6.88
N VAL A 6 -8.34 -5.12 -8.02
CA VAL A 6 -7.37 -5.17 -9.13
C VAL A 6 -8.06 -4.83 -10.45
N PRO A 7 -7.40 -4.16 -11.40
CA PRO A 7 -8.04 -3.83 -12.68
C PRO A 7 -8.41 -5.07 -13.48
N VAL A 8 -7.59 -6.13 -13.41
CA VAL A 8 -7.80 -7.38 -14.15
C VAL A 8 -7.28 -8.57 -13.35
N ALA A 9 -7.95 -9.72 -13.45
CA ALA A 9 -7.58 -10.95 -12.74
C ALA A 9 -7.84 -12.22 -13.58
N PRO A 10 -7.18 -13.37 -13.33
CA PRO A 10 -7.50 -14.60 -14.04
C PRO A 10 -8.90 -15.13 -13.65
N PRO A 11 -9.56 -15.97 -14.48
CA PRO A 11 -10.95 -16.39 -14.25
C PRO A 11 -11.16 -17.16 -12.93
N ASP A 12 -10.14 -17.86 -12.45
CA ASP A 12 -10.16 -18.70 -11.25
C ASP A 12 -9.68 -17.97 -9.98
N TRP A 13 -9.38 -16.67 -10.07
CA TRP A 13 -8.72 -15.93 -8.99
C TRP A 13 -9.52 -15.89 -7.68
N THR A 14 -10.85 -15.80 -7.77
CA THR A 14 -11.72 -15.75 -6.58
C THR A 14 -11.67 -17.05 -5.79
N ALA A 15 -11.54 -18.20 -6.46
CA ALA A 15 -11.36 -19.49 -5.80
C ALA A 15 -9.97 -19.60 -5.18
N ARG A 16 -8.94 -19.06 -5.86
CA ARG A 16 -7.54 -19.10 -5.40
C ARG A 16 -7.26 -18.18 -4.22
N LEU A 17 -7.97 -17.06 -4.12
CA LEU A 17 -7.84 -16.06 -3.05
C LEU A 17 -9.05 -16.08 -2.11
N ALA A 18 -9.84 -17.15 -2.14
CA ALA A 18 -10.98 -17.29 -1.25
C ALA A 18 -10.50 -17.27 0.21
N GLY A 19 -11.02 -16.32 0.98
CA GLY A 19 -10.66 -16.15 2.40
C GLY A 19 -9.44 -15.26 2.65
N GLU A 20 -8.74 -14.79 1.62
CA GLU A 20 -7.61 -13.86 1.76
C GLU A 20 -8.06 -12.40 1.91
N ALA A 21 -9.27 -12.06 1.46
CA ALA A 21 -9.89 -10.76 1.66
C ALA A 21 -11.42 -10.90 1.84
N ASP A 22 -12.05 -9.92 2.52
CA ASP A 22 -13.50 -9.90 2.71
C ASP A 22 -14.27 -9.62 1.40
N GLU A 23 -13.64 -8.93 0.45
CA GLU A 23 -14.22 -8.61 -0.85
C GLU A 23 -13.16 -8.61 -1.95
N LEU A 24 -13.51 -9.19 -3.09
CA LEU A 24 -12.66 -9.34 -4.26
C LEU A 24 -13.29 -8.57 -5.43
N ILE A 25 -12.64 -7.52 -5.90
CA ILE A 25 -13.13 -6.65 -6.98
C ILE A 25 -12.17 -6.72 -8.16
N SER A 26 -12.70 -7.03 -9.34
CA SER A 26 -11.97 -6.85 -10.59
C SER A 26 -12.86 -6.26 -11.68
N LEU A 27 -12.29 -5.40 -12.53
CA LEU A 27 -13.02 -4.85 -13.67
C LEU A 27 -13.18 -5.88 -14.79
N GLU A 28 -12.19 -6.76 -14.96
CA GLU A 28 -12.20 -7.79 -16.02
C GLU A 28 -11.57 -9.12 -15.56
N THR A 29 -12.14 -10.25 -16.00
CA THR A 29 -11.63 -11.61 -15.72
C THR A 29 -11.44 -12.46 -17.00
N PRO A 30 -10.49 -12.09 -17.87
CA PRO A 30 -10.36 -12.67 -19.21
C PRO A 30 -9.76 -14.08 -19.18
N ALA A 31 -10.18 -14.95 -20.12
CA ALA A 31 -9.69 -16.33 -20.23
C ALA A 31 -8.20 -16.43 -20.60
N GLY A 32 -7.68 -15.49 -21.40
CA GLY A 32 -6.28 -15.41 -21.81
C GLY A 32 -5.42 -14.56 -20.88
N PHE A 33 -5.29 -14.94 -19.61
CA PHE A 33 -4.54 -14.17 -18.62
C PHE A 33 -3.10 -14.69 -18.47
N PHE A 34 -2.11 -13.95 -19.00
CA PHE A 34 -0.69 -14.29 -18.95
C PHE A 34 0.11 -13.28 -18.11
N ALA A 35 -0.17 -11.99 -18.29
CA ALA A 35 0.46 -10.91 -17.54
C ALA A 35 -0.52 -9.73 -17.39
N VAL A 36 -0.34 -8.90 -16.36
CA VAL A 36 -1.19 -7.71 -16.15
C VAL A 36 -1.00 -6.70 -17.29
N GLY A 37 0.24 -6.50 -17.74
CA GLY A 37 0.57 -5.48 -18.76
C GLY A 37 -0.06 -5.70 -20.14
N GLN A 38 -0.56 -6.91 -20.45
CA GLN A 38 -1.21 -7.16 -21.75
C GLN A 38 -2.56 -6.44 -21.88
N PHE A 39 -3.13 -5.97 -20.76
CA PHE A 39 -4.44 -5.31 -20.70
C PHE A 39 -4.31 -3.77 -20.65
N TYR A 40 -3.12 -3.25 -20.90
CA TYR A 40 -2.82 -1.83 -20.91
C TYR A 40 -2.28 -1.42 -22.28
N ASP A 41 -2.89 -0.42 -22.90
CA ASP A 41 -2.35 0.21 -24.13
C ASP A 41 -0.98 0.86 -23.86
N ASP A 42 -0.85 1.45 -22.67
CA ASP A 42 0.39 1.99 -22.14
C ASP A 42 0.62 1.43 -20.73
N PHE A 43 1.63 0.59 -20.59
CA PHE A 43 2.07 0.01 -19.32
C PHE A 43 3.38 0.61 -18.83
N THR A 44 3.70 1.82 -19.27
CA THR A 44 4.83 2.58 -18.72
C THR A 44 4.56 2.91 -17.25
N GLN A 45 5.64 2.95 -16.48
CA GLN A 45 5.56 3.29 -15.08
C GLN A 45 5.13 4.76 -14.96
N LEU A 46 3.99 5.01 -14.33
CA LEU A 46 3.54 6.36 -14.00
C LEU A 46 4.56 7.06 -13.12
N ASP A 47 4.68 8.37 -13.31
CA ASP A 47 5.37 9.20 -12.35
C ASP A 47 4.46 9.51 -11.14
N ASP A 48 5.07 10.12 -10.13
CA ASP A 48 4.39 10.42 -8.89
C ASP A 48 3.29 11.51 -9.08
N ASP A 49 3.44 12.42 -10.05
CA ASP A 49 2.49 13.49 -10.33
C ASP A 49 1.22 12.96 -11.01
N ASP A 50 1.36 11.98 -11.91
CA ASP A 50 0.25 11.26 -12.55
C ASP A 50 -0.66 10.56 -11.53
N VAL A 51 -0.04 9.89 -10.55
CA VAL A 51 -0.75 9.21 -9.46
C VAL A 51 -1.56 10.21 -8.63
N VAL A 52 -0.94 11.34 -8.30
CA VAL A 52 -1.59 12.41 -7.51
C VAL A 52 -2.76 13.02 -8.27
N ALA A 53 -2.61 13.24 -9.58
CA ALA A 53 -3.68 13.77 -10.43
C ALA A 53 -4.90 12.86 -10.45
N CYS A 54 -4.70 11.54 -10.57
CA CYS A 54 -5.79 10.56 -10.52
C CYS A 54 -6.55 10.61 -9.19
N LEU A 55 -5.85 10.69 -8.07
CA LEU A 55 -6.47 10.64 -6.74
C LEU A 55 -7.24 11.91 -6.39
N ARG A 56 -6.80 13.07 -6.86
CA ARG A 56 -7.57 14.32 -6.72
C ARG A 56 -8.97 14.24 -7.33
N ARG A 57 -9.14 13.46 -8.41
CA ARG A 57 -10.43 13.29 -9.10
C ARG A 57 -11.44 12.46 -8.29
N ALA A 58 -10.99 11.64 -7.34
CA ALA A 58 -11.83 10.64 -6.65
C ALA A 58 -12.36 11.10 -5.27
N ARG A 59 -12.16 12.36 -4.87
CA ARG A 59 -12.42 12.81 -3.48
C ARG A 59 -13.91 12.84 -3.08
N ALA A 60 -14.20 12.25 -1.93
CA ALA A 60 -15.32 12.57 -1.04
C ALA A 60 -14.75 12.73 0.40
N GLY A 61 -15.21 13.69 1.20
CA GLY A 61 -14.61 14.01 2.50
C GLY A 61 -15.61 14.36 3.60
N GLY A 62 -15.19 14.17 4.86
CA GLY A 62 -15.89 14.48 6.10
C GLY A 62 -14.91 14.68 7.27
N ALA A 63 -15.35 15.31 8.38
CA ALA A 63 -14.44 16.03 9.28
C ALA A 63 -13.58 15.17 10.23
N ARG A 64 -12.24 15.37 10.25
CA ARG A 64 -11.26 14.71 11.14
C ARG A 64 -10.03 15.62 11.42
N PRO A 65 -9.38 15.54 12.60
CA PRO A 65 -8.22 16.36 12.93
C PRO A 65 -6.94 15.90 12.23
N GLU A 66 -5.98 16.82 12.06
CA GLU A 66 -4.67 16.56 11.47
C GLU A 66 -3.75 15.78 12.43
N VAL A 67 -2.95 14.85 11.88
CA VAL A 67 -1.96 14.03 12.61
C VAL A 67 -0.64 14.04 11.84
N ASP A 68 0.49 14.25 12.52
CA ASP A 68 1.83 13.96 11.98
C ASP A 68 2.72 13.42 13.11
N ARG A 69 3.04 12.13 13.07
CA ARG A 69 3.83 11.48 14.12
C ARG A 69 4.59 10.27 13.63
N GLU A 70 5.73 10.01 14.27
CA GLU A 70 6.39 8.71 14.22
C GLU A 70 5.57 7.68 15.01
N ILE A 71 5.56 6.46 14.50
CA ILE A 71 4.92 5.28 15.08
C ILE A 71 6.00 4.22 15.22
N ALA A 72 6.05 3.58 16.38
CA ALA A 72 6.81 2.36 16.61
C ALA A 72 5.86 1.28 17.13
N LEU A 73 5.84 0.13 16.47
CA LEU A 73 5.01 -1.02 16.85
C LEU A 73 5.90 -2.21 17.15
N ASP A 74 5.67 -2.83 18.31
CA ASP A 74 6.30 -4.10 18.66
C ASP A 74 5.43 -5.24 18.09
N ILE A 75 5.99 -5.99 17.14
CA ILE A 75 5.37 -7.12 16.44
C ILE A 75 6.25 -8.36 16.63
N GLY A 76 5.83 -9.23 17.55
CA GLY A 76 6.66 -10.34 18.02
C GLY A 76 7.92 -9.80 18.70
N ALA A 77 9.10 -10.23 18.22
CA ALA A 77 10.39 -9.75 18.70
C ALA A 77 10.91 -8.50 17.96
N ALA A 78 10.23 -8.06 16.90
CA ALA A 78 10.69 -6.93 16.08
C ALA A 78 9.98 -5.63 16.48
N ARG A 79 10.74 -4.54 16.56
CA ARG A 79 10.21 -3.18 16.66
C ARG A 79 10.24 -2.52 15.29
N LEU A 80 9.07 -2.31 14.71
CA LEU A 80 8.89 -1.75 13.37
C LEU A 80 8.46 -0.29 13.46
N THR A 81 8.94 0.53 12.53
CA THR A 81 8.75 1.98 12.58
C THR A 81 8.11 2.52 11.33
N GLY A 82 7.36 3.61 11.47
CA GLY A 82 6.88 4.39 10.35
C GLY A 82 6.39 5.76 10.74
N ARG A 83 6.04 6.57 9.75
CA ARG A 83 5.46 7.91 9.96
C ARG A 83 4.04 7.96 9.44
N LEU A 84 3.11 8.38 10.31
CA LEU A 84 1.72 8.61 9.97
C LEU A 84 1.49 10.11 9.82
N THR A 85 1.03 10.52 8.64
CA THR A 85 0.61 11.88 8.34
C THR A 85 -0.83 11.84 7.83
N VAL A 86 -1.77 12.45 8.53
CA VAL A 86 -3.20 12.48 8.17
C VAL A 86 -3.62 13.94 8.12
N PRO A 87 -3.90 14.50 6.92
CA PRO A 87 -4.49 15.82 6.80
C PRO A 87 -5.85 15.90 7.49
N ALA A 88 -6.28 17.11 7.82
CA ALA A 88 -7.65 17.32 8.27
C ALA A 88 -8.65 16.76 7.23
N ASP A 89 -9.70 16.12 7.72
CA ASP A 89 -10.82 15.61 6.94
C ASP A 89 -10.46 14.51 5.92
N ALA A 90 -9.30 13.88 6.10
CA ALA A 90 -8.86 12.80 5.21
C ALA A 90 -9.83 11.61 5.27
N PRO A 91 -10.40 11.17 4.14
CA PRO A 91 -11.38 10.09 4.11
C PRO A 91 -10.75 8.71 4.36
N GLY A 92 -9.42 8.61 4.25
CA GLY A 92 -8.68 7.37 4.46
C GLY A 92 -7.17 7.60 4.48
N VAL A 93 -6.44 6.51 4.72
CA VAL A 93 -4.97 6.48 4.75
C VAL A 93 -4.46 5.52 3.67
N VAL A 94 -3.44 5.94 2.92
CA VAL A 94 -2.68 5.10 2.02
C VAL A 94 -1.43 4.58 2.75
N VAL A 95 -1.28 3.27 2.84
CA VAL A 95 -0.13 2.64 3.50
C VAL A 95 0.94 2.31 2.48
N PHE A 96 2.14 2.86 2.66
CA PHE A 96 3.36 2.46 1.96
C PHE A 96 4.04 1.39 2.80
N ALA A 97 3.87 0.13 2.39
CA ALA A 97 4.40 -1.03 3.07
C ALA A 97 5.78 -1.40 2.49
N HIS A 98 6.86 -1.07 3.19
CA HIS A 98 8.21 -1.24 2.67
C HIS A 98 8.81 -2.58 3.13
N GLY A 99 8.99 -3.51 2.19
CA GLY A 99 9.66 -4.80 2.44
C GLY A 99 11.16 -4.80 2.13
N SER A 100 11.66 -3.87 1.31
CA SER A 100 13.10 -3.71 1.01
C SER A 100 13.44 -2.45 0.20
N GLY A 101 14.72 -2.09 0.17
CA GLY A 101 15.38 -1.26 -0.86
C GLY A 101 14.95 0.22 -0.98
N SER A 102 13.88 0.62 -0.30
CA SER A 102 13.31 1.97 -0.34
C SER A 102 12.37 2.16 0.86
N GLY A 103 12.92 2.13 2.07
CA GLY A 103 12.16 2.31 3.31
C GLY A 103 11.53 3.70 3.44
N ARG A 104 11.01 4.04 4.62
CA ARG A 104 10.33 5.33 4.90
C ARG A 104 11.13 6.60 4.53
N HIS A 105 12.44 6.48 4.37
CA HIS A 105 13.34 7.57 3.97
C HIS A 105 13.47 7.77 2.45
N SER A 106 12.87 6.89 1.64
CA SER A 106 12.90 6.98 0.17
C SER A 106 12.38 8.34 -0.32
N PRO A 107 13.20 9.15 -1.01
CA PRO A 107 12.77 10.46 -1.52
C PRO A 107 11.55 10.38 -2.45
N ARG A 108 11.49 9.33 -3.29
CA ARG A 108 10.36 9.07 -4.18
C ARG A 108 9.06 8.80 -3.40
N ASN A 109 9.08 7.83 -2.47
CA ASN A 109 7.86 7.50 -1.72
C ASN A 109 7.40 8.67 -0.83
N ARG A 110 8.34 9.47 -0.30
CA ARG A 110 8.02 10.71 0.42
C ARG A 110 7.40 11.77 -0.48
N PHE A 111 7.85 11.89 -1.73
CA PHE A 111 7.25 12.77 -2.72
C PHE A 111 5.80 12.34 -3.05
N VAL A 112 5.57 11.06 -3.36
CA VAL A 112 4.22 10.50 -3.56
C VAL A 112 3.35 10.79 -2.34
N ALA A 113 3.83 10.47 -1.14
CA ALA A 113 3.07 10.66 0.09
C ALA A 113 2.68 12.13 0.32
N ALA A 114 3.59 13.07 0.06
CA ALA A 114 3.27 14.49 0.11
C ALA A 114 2.22 14.88 -0.94
N GLY A 115 2.28 14.29 -2.13
CA GLY A 115 1.26 14.43 -3.17
C GLY A 115 -0.12 13.94 -2.74
N LEU A 116 -0.18 12.76 -2.12
CA LEU A 116 -1.39 12.18 -1.51
C LEU A 116 -1.95 13.08 -0.41
N GLY A 117 -1.08 13.61 0.45
CA GLY A 117 -1.44 14.58 1.50
C GLY A 117 -2.06 15.86 0.91
N ARG A 118 -1.48 16.41 -0.17
CA ARG A 118 -2.08 17.53 -0.91
C ARG A 118 -3.42 17.14 -1.57
N ALA A 119 -3.57 15.87 -1.94
CA ALA A 119 -4.81 15.26 -2.38
C ALA A 119 -5.69 14.76 -1.21
N GLY A 120 -5.40 15.16 0.04
CA GLY A 120 -6.28 15.01 1.21
C GLY A 120 -6.43 13.59 1.69
N LEU A 121 -5.52 12.71 1.29
CA LEU A 121 -5.41 11.38 1.85
C LEU A 121 -4.35 11.40 2.95
N GLY A 122 -4.60 10.65 4.02
CA GLY A 122 -3.53 10.34 4.96
C GLY A 122 -2.54 9.35 4.33
N THR A 123 -1.34 9.30 4.88
CA THR A 123 -0.28 8.39 4.45
C THR A 123 0.42 7.79 5.65
N LEU A 124 0.69 6.48 5.58
CA LEU A 124 1.51 5.76 6.54
C LEU A 124 2.71 5.17 5.80
N LEU A 125 3.90 5.72 6.01
CA LEU A 125 5.14 5.15 5.49
C LEU A 125 5.71 4.23 6.55
N PHE A 126 5.63 2.91 6.35
CA PHE A 126 5.96 1.93 7.38
C PHE A 126 6.97 0.91 6.90
N ASP A 127 8.01 0.68 7.69
CA ASP A 127 9.04 -0.31 7.40
C ASP A 127 8.60 -1.66 7.98
N LEU A 128 8.39 -2.65 7.12
CA LEU A 128 7.98 -3.99 7.52
C LEU A 128 9.15 -4.85 8.02
N LEU A 129 10.38 -4.36 7.88
CA LEU A 129 11.59 -4.99 8.38
C LEU A 129 12.33 -4.00 9.29
N THR A 130 13.04 -4.53 10.29
CA THR A 130 14.03 -3.71 11.01
C THR A 130 15.21 -3.38 10.09
N GLU A 131 16.05 -2.43 10.50
CA GLU A 131 17.25 -2.06 9.75
C GLU A 131 18.20 -3.26 9.54
N GLU A 132 18.34 -4.11 10.56
CA GLU A 132 19.14 -5.34 10.48
C GLU A 132 18.54 -6.34 9.48
N GLU A 133 17.21 -6.54 9.53
CA GLU A 133 16.52 -7.47 8.64
C GLU A 133 16.50 -7.01 7.18
N ALA A 134 16.50 -5.70 6.94
CA ALA A 134 16.53 -5.14 5.59
C ALA A 134 17.85 -5.42 4.85
N GLY A 135 18.93 -5.73 5.58
CA GLY A 135 20.19 -6.19 5.01
C GLY A 135 20.19 -7.66 4.56
N ASP A 136 19.22 -8.45 5.03
CA ASP A 136 19.10 -9.87 4.71
C ASP A 136 18.17 -10.09 3.51
N ARG A 137 18.77 -10.51 2.38
CA ARG A 137 18.02 -10.77 1.14
C ARG A 137 16.97 -11.87 1.29
N THR A 138 17.13 -12.78 2.24
CA THR A 138 16.13 -13.83 2.48
C THR A 138 14.84 -13.25 3.07
N LYS A 139 14.97 -12.27 3.97
CA LYS A 139 13.83 -11.60 4.62
C LYS A 139 13.16 -10.57 3.73
N VAL A 140 13.96 -9.87 2.92
CA VAL A 140 13.50 -8.90 1.92
C VAL A 140 12.50 -9.49 0.91
N PHE A 141 12.63 -10.77 0.58
CA PHE A 141 11.73 -11.49 -0.33
C PHE A 141 10.81 -12.49 0.39
N ASP A 142 10.80 -12.50 1.71
CA ASP A 142 9.90 -13.35 2.50
C ASP A 142 8.50 -12.73 2.54
N ILE A 143 7.70 -13.03 1.51
CA ILE A 143 6.34 -12.50 1.38
C ILE A 143 5.46 -12.90 2.56
N GLY A 144 5.66 -14.09 3.15
CA GLY A 144 4.89 -14.55 4.31
C GLY A 144 5.16 -13.69 5.53
N LEU A 145 6.44 -13.41 5.83
CA LEU A 145 6.84 -12.51 6.90
C LEU A 145 6.28 -11.09 6.69
N LEU A 146 6.44 -10.55 5.49
CA LEU A 146 6.00 -9.19 5.15
C LEU A 146 4.48 -9.05 5.24
N ALA A 147 3.73 -10.02 4.74
CA ALA A 147 2.27 -10.04 4.80
C ALA A 147 1.77 -10.14 6.24
N ALA A 148 2.33 -11.05 7.04
CA ALA A 148 1.95 -11.22 8.44
C ALA A 148 2.18 -9.93 9.25
N ARG A 149 3.29 -9.23 9.00
CA ARG A 149 3.58 -7.95 9.64
C ARG A 149 2.66 -6.85 9.16
N LEU A 150 2.35 -6.77 7.87
CA LEU A 150 1.42 -5.80 7.33
C LEU A 150 0.03 -5.97 7.97
N ALA A 151 -0.49 -7.20 8.04
CA ALA A 151 -1.75 -7.51 8.70
C ALA A 151 -1.75 -7.05 10.17
N ALA A 152 -0.69 -7.37 10.91
CA ALA A 152 -0.55 -6.96 12.30
C ALA A 152 -0.47 -5.44 12.52
N VAL A 153 -0.01 -4.67 11.51
CA VAL A 153 -0.01 -3.20 11.53
C VAL A 153 -1.41 -2.65 11.26
N THR A 154 -2.16 -3.25 10.33
CA THR A 154 -3.46 -2.75 9.89
C THR A 154 -4.63 -3.15 10.78
N ASP A 155 -4.47 -4.19 11.62
CA ASP A 155 -5.50 -4.67 12.54
C ASP A 155 -5.56 -3.89 13.88
N ARG A 156 -4.77 -2.81 14.04
CA ARG A 156 -4.67 -2.03 15.28
C ARG A 156 -5.34 -0.66 15.24
#